data_AF-A0A836XEF5-F1
#
_entry.id   AF-A0A836XEF5-F1
#
_cell.length_a   1.000
_cell.length_b   1.000
_cell.length_c   1.000
_cell.angle_alpha   90.00
_cell.angle_beta   90.00
_cell.angle_gamma   90.00
#
_symmetry.space_group_name_H-M   'P 1'
#
loop_
_entity.id
_entity.type
_entity.pdbx_description
1 polymer ?
#
loop_
_entity_poly.entity_id
_entity_poly.type
_entity_poly.pdbx_seq_one_letter_code
_entity_poly.pdbx_strand_id
1 'polypeptide(L)' 'MYYCSPFNKVFALDAETGQELWMFDPEVDHLADILPNCRGVSSWQSGGQGFCEHRIVVGTLDSRLIAL' A
#
# COMPACT_ATOMS: atom_id res chain seq x y z
N MET A 1 -6.54 -9.40 -1.15
CA MET A 1 -5.18 -9.54 -0.59
C MET A 1 -4.41 -8.24 -0.88
N TYR A 2 -3.52 -7.78 0.00
CA TYR A 2 -2.84 -6.48 -0.14
C TYR A 2 -1.33 -6.64 -0.20
N TYR A 3 -0.69 -5.90 -1.10
CA TYR A 3 0.75 -5.96 -1.34
C TYR A 3 1.34 -4.59 -1.64
N CYS A 4 2.67 -4.52 -1.58
CA CYS A 4 3.43 -3.36 -1.99
C CYS A 4 4.63 -3.74 -2.86
N SER A 5 4.96 -2.87 -3.81
CA SER A 5 6.18 -2.99 -4.64
C SER A 5 7.39 -2.34 -3.95
N PRO A 6 8.63 -2.54 -4.44
CA PRO A 6 9.82 -1.87 -3.91
C PRO A 6 9.73 -0.34 -3.85
N PHE A 7 8.96 0.29 -4.74
CA PHE A 7 8.71 1.74 -4.79
C PHE A 7 7.38 2.14 -4.12
N ASN A 8 6.92 1.32 -3.16
CA ASN A 8 5.74 1.56 -2.32
C ASN A 8 4.41 1.74 -3.05
N LYS A 9 4.30 1.34 -4.32
CA LYS A 9 2.98 1.16 -4.96
C LYS A 9 2.21 0.12 -4.17
N VAL A 10 0.98 0.42 -3.78
CA VAL A 10 0.11 -0.49 -3.04
C VAL A 10 -0.97 -1.00 -3.96
N PHE A 11 -1.23 -2.29 -3.96
CA PHE A 11 -2.26 -2.89 -4.79
C PHE A 11 -3.06 -3.93 -4.00
N ALA A 12 -4.36 -3.97 -4.30
CA ALA A 12 -5.24 -5.01 -3.83
C ALA A 12 -5.54 -5.98 -4.96
N LEU A 13 -5.42 -7.27 -4.66
CA LEU A 13 -5.73 -8.35 -5.58
C LEU A 13 -6.91 -9.16 -5.06
N ASP A 14 -7.72 -9.67 -5.97
CA ASP A 14 -8.57 -10.81 -5.70
C ASP A 14 -7.70 -11.99 -5.25
N ALA A 15 -8.06 -12.62 -4.13
CA ALA A 15 -7.18 -13.58 -3.47
C ALA A 15 -7.15 -14.95 -4.18
N GLU A 16 -8.16 -15.28 -4.99
CA GLU A 16 -8.27 -16.55 -5.70
C GLU A 16 -7.61 -16.47 -7.08
N THR A 17 -7.92 -15.39 -7.81
CA THR A 17 -7.53 -15.22 -9.21
C THR A 17 -6.25 -14.40 -9.39
N GLY A 18 -5.88 -13.60 -8.39
CA GLY A 18 -4.79 -12.63 -8.49
C GLY A 18 -5.11 -11.40 -9.35
N GLN A 19 -6.37 -11.22 -9.77
CA GLN A 19 -6.77 -10.04 -10.54
C GLN A 19 -6.65 -8.77 -9.70
N GLU A 20 -6.11 -7.69 -10.27
CA GLU A 20 -6.04 -6.40 -9.61
C GLU A 20 -7.43 -5.78 -9.40
N LEU A 21 -7.72 -5.37 -8.16
CA LEU A 21 -8.93 -4.65 -7.77
C LEU A 21 -8.71 -3.14 -7.81
N TRP A 22 -7.55 -2.70 -7.32
CA TRP A 22 -7.09 -1.31 -7.38
C TRP A 22 -5.59 -1.21 -7.14
N MET A 23 -5.01 -0.09 -7.55
CA MET A 23 -3.62 0.28 -7.31
C MET A 23 -3.51 1.76 -6.91
N PHE A 24 -2.62 2.03 -5.97
CA PHE A 24 -2.20 3.38 -5.56
C PHE A 24 -0.70 3.53 -5.78
N ASP A 25 -0.30 4.59 -6.49
CA ASP A 25 1.09 4.95 -6.73
C ASP A 25 1.44 6.21 -5.92
N PRO A 26 2.36 6.14 -4.94
CA PRO A 26 2.80 7.32 -4.21
C PRO A 26 3.75 8.22 -5.04
N GLU A 27 4.18 7.78 -6.22
CA GLU A 27 5.09 8.52 -7.11
C GLU A 27 6.42 8.91 -6.42
N VAL A 28 7.02 7.97 -5.69
CA VAL A 28 8.35 8.17 -5.08
C VAL A 28 9.43 8.31 -6.16
N ASP A 29 10.49 9.05 -5.88
CA ASP A 29 11.62 9.19 -6.80
C ASP A 29 12.40 7.87 -6.90
N HIS A 30 12.41 7.27 -8.08
CA HIS A 30 13.09 5.99 -8.34
C HIS A 30 14.62 6.10 -8.36
N LEU A 31 15.18 7.32 -8.39
CA LEU A 31 16.62 7.58 -8.41
C LEU A 31 17.19 7.96 -7.04
N ALA A 32 16.33 8.29 -6.07
CA ALA A 32 16.75 8.81 -4.78
C ALA A 32 17.31 7.74 -3.83
N ASP A 33 16.88 6.48 -3.98
CA ASP A 33 17.21 5.41 -3.03
C ASP A 33 18.03 4.27 -3.65
N ILE A 34 19.09 3.87 -2.94
CA ILE A 34 20.02 2.81 -3.37
C ILE A 34 19.43 1.41 -3.14
N LEU A 35 18.48 1.29 -2.21
CA LEU A 35 17.86 0.02 -1.83
C LEU A 35 16.34 0.15 -1.79
N PRO A 36 15.66 0.21 -2.96
CA PRO A 36 14.21 0.24 -2.99
C PRO A 36 13.68 -1.09 -2.45
N ASN A 37 12.93 -1.03 -1.36
CA ASN A 37 12.31 -2.19 -0.76
C ASN A 37 10.99 -1.80 -0.08
N CYS A 38 10.05 -2.72 -0.06
CA CYS A 38 8.89 -2.64 0.82
C CYS A 38 8.89 -3.81 1.79
N ARG A 39 8.65 -3.54 3.08
CA ARG A 39 8.59 -4.57 4.13
C ARG A 39 7.16 -5.00 4.48
N GLY A 40 6.20 -4.60 3.65
CA GLY A 40 4.79 -4.86 3.82
C GLY A 40 3.98 -3.62 4.11
N VAL A 41 2.68 -3.84 4.30
CA VAL A 41 1.68 -2.85 4.69
C VAL A 41 1.04 -3.28 6.00
N SER A 42 0.39 -2.34 6.70
CA SER A 42 -0.41 -2.64 7.88
C SER A 42 -1.89 -2.48 7.58
N SER A 43 -2.73 -3.30 8.22
CA SER A 43 -4.19 -3.22 8.12
C SER A 43 -4.75 -2.74 9.44
N TRP A 44 -5.67 -1.77 9.39
CA TRP A 44 -6.36 -1.26 10.57
C TRP A 44 -7.87 -1.20 10.32
N GLN A 45 -8.66 -1.64 11.30
CA GLN A 45 -10.12 -1.58 11.27
C GLN A 45 -10.62 -0.82 12.51
N SER A 46 -11.51 0.16 12.33
CA SER A 46 -12.12 0.89 13.45
C SER A 46 -13.24 0.11 14.16
N GLY A 47 -13.84 -0.87 13.49
CA GLY A 47 -14.95 -1.67 14.04
C GLY A 47 -16.34 -1.03 13.88
N GLY A 48 -16.45 0.11 13.18
CA GLY A 48 -17.71 0.73 12.77
C GLY A 48 -18.13 0.31 11.36
N GLN A 49 -18.98 1.14 10.74
CA GLN A 49 -19.49 0.94 9.38
C GLN A 49 -19.26 2.19 8.53
N GLY A 50 -18.77 2.00 7.31
CA GLY A 50 -18.47 3.10 6.39
C GLY A 50 -17.25 2.83 5.50
N PHE A 51 -17.05 3.71 4.52
CA PHE A 51 -15.95 3.61 3.56
C PHE A 51 -14.57 3.69 4.24
N CYS A 52 -14.48 4.47 5.32
CA CYS A 52 -13.23 4.77 6.01
C CYS A 52 -12.85 3.74 7.10
N GLU A 53 -13.65 2.70 7.28
CA GLU A 53 -13.54 1.80 8.43
C GLU A 53 -12.41 0.80 8.34
N HIS A 54 -12.01 0.43 7.11
CA HIS A 54 -10.85 -0.42 6.86
C HIS A 54 -9.80 0.40 6.13
N ARG A 55 -8.61 0.49 6.71
CA ARG A 55 -7.48 1.22 6.14
C ARG A 55 -6.29 0.33 5.91
N ILE A 56 -5.61 0.58 4.80
CA ILE A 56 -4.28 0.05 4.53
C ILE A 56 -3.26 1.16 4.74
N VAL A 57 -2.31 0.94 5.64
CA VAL A 57 -1.29 1.91 6.03
C VAL A 57 0.04 1.50 5.42
N VAL A 58 0.69 2.43 4.73
CA VAL A 58 1.98 2.24 4.06
C VAL A 58 2.95 3.36 4.42
N GLY A 59 4.20 2.98 4.66
CA GLY A 59 5.34 3.91 4.69
C GLY A 59 6.04 3.93 3.34
N THR A 60 6.42 5.11 2.87
CA THR A 60 7.12 5.30 1.60
C THR A 60 8.62 5.51 1.78
N LEU A 61 9.40 5.29 0.71
CA LEU A 61 10.84 5.53 0.64
C LEU A 61 11.18 6.99 0.99
N ASP A 62 10.38 7.94 0.52
CA ASP A 62 10.52 9.37 0.81
C ASP A 62 9.90 9.81 2.16
N SER A 63 9.75 8.87 3.11
CA SER A 63 9.36 9.14 4.50
C SER A 63 7.94 9.70 4.69
N ARG A 64 6.98 9.38 3.82
CA ARG A 64 5.55 9.65 4.04
C ARG A 64 4.87 8.46 4.70
N LEU A 65 3.84 8.76 5.50
CA LEU A 65 2.90 7.77 6.03
C LEU A 65 1.53 8.03 5.43
N ILE A 66 0.97 7.03 4.75
CA ILE A 66 -0.26 7.15 3.97
C ILE A 66 -1.26 6.10 4.44
N ALA A 67 -2.52 6.50 4.61
CA ALA A 67 -3.65 5.61 4.88
C ALA A 67 -4.60 5.63 3.67
N LEU A 68 -4.79 4.46 3.07
CA LEU A 68 -5.72 4.19 1.97
C LEU A 68 -7.03 3.66 2.55
#